data_AF-A0A963G5M4-F1
#
_entry.id   AF-A0A963G5M4-F1
#
_cell.length_a   1.000
_cell.length_b   1.000
_cell.length_c   1.000
_cell.angle_alpha   90.00
_cell.angle_beta   90.00
_cell.angle_gamma   90.00
#
_symmetry.space_group_name_H-M   'P 1'
#
loop_
_entity.id
_entity.type
_entity.pdbx_description
1 polymer ?
#
loop_
_entity_poly.entity_id
_entity_poly.type
_entity_poly.pdbx_seq_one_letter_code
_entity_poly.pdbx_strand_id
1 'polypeptide(L)'
;LERKGEVKRGIAGQEMSRLLVVITTNEERELPPAFLRRCIVHKLEHPGAERLVRIARLHFNRPPARPFTDEHSMLALAIAQRLEKLRETRAERRQRLPGTAEFLDAVRAAISLNIEVEGGATWDAIVNTTLLKDEMLG
;
A
#
# COMPACT_ATOMS: atom_id res chain seq x y z
N LEU A 1 -64.07 -13.11 -34.37
CA LEU A 1 -63.09 -14.07 -33.81
C LEU A 1 -61.89 -13.30 -33.31
N GLU A 2 -61.69 -13.35 -32.01
CA GLU A 2 -60.64 -12.71 -31.22
C GLU A 2 -59.24 -13.21 -31.62
N ARG A 3 -58.24 -12.32 -31.70
CA ARG A 3 -56.84 -12.71 -31.53
C ARG A 3 -56.30 -12.02 -30.28
N LYS A 4 -56.26 -12.80 -29.21
CA LYS A 4 -55.60 -12.50 -27.93
C LYS A 4 -54.11 -12.24 -28.15
N GLY A 5 -53.58 -11.33 -27.33
CA GLY A 5 -52.23 -10.80 -27.42
C GLY A 5 -51.13 -11.79 -27.06
N GLU A 6 -49.94 -11.49 -27.58
CA GLU A 6 -48.67 -12.03 -27.10
C GLU A 6 -47.88 -10.89 -26.45
N VAL A 7 -47.97 -10.81 -25.13
CA VAL A 7 -47.04 -10.02 -24.32
C VAL A 7 -45.70 -10.72 -24.38
N LYS A 8 -44.72 -10.08 -25.06
CA LYS A 8 -43.33 -10.54 -25.07
C LYS A 8 -42.85 -10.65 -23.62
N ARG A 9 -42.55 -11.88 -23.19
CA ARG A 9 -41.98 -12.18 -21.87
C ARG A 9 -40.79 -11.26 -21.64
N GLY A 10 -40.88 -10.43 -20.60
CA GLY A 10 -39.76 -9.63 -20.14
C GLY A 10 -38.54 -10.53 -19.91
N ILE A 11 -37.36 -9.99 -20.17
CA ILE A 11 -36.09 -10.64 -19.83
C ILE A 11 -36.18 -10.96 -18.34
N ALA A 12 -36.42 -12.23 -18.01
CA ALA A 12 -36.40 -12.72 -16.65
C ALA A 12 -35.01 -12.41 -16.13
N GLY A 13 -34.92 -11.49 -15.17
CA GLY A 13 -33.67 -11.10 -14.55
C GLY A 13 -32.99 -12.36 -14.06
N GLN A 14 -31.86 -12.71 -14.67
CA GLN A 14 -30.95 -13.67 -14.08
C GLN A 14 -30.64 -13.15 -12.68
N GLU A 15 -30.71 -14.01 -11.66
CA GLU A 15 -30.32 -13.65 -10.31
C GLU A 15 -28.99 -12.92 -10.39
N MET A 16 -29.03 -11.62 -10.11
CA MET A 16 -27.85 -10.80 -10.06
C MET A 16 -27.01 -11.35 -8.92
N SER A 17 -26.00 -12.16 -9.26
CA SER A 17 -24.87 -12.40 -8.37
C SER A 17 -24.50 -11.05 -7.78
N ARG A 18 -24.50 -10.91 -6.45
CA ARG A 18 -24.18 -9.64 -5.78
C ARG A 18 -22.79 -9.20 -6.23
N LEU A 19 -22.72 -8.35 -7.26
CA LEU A 19 -21.47 -7.90 -7.87
C LEU A 19 -20.87 -6.82 -6.98
N LEU A 20 -19.71 -7.12 -6.40
CA LEU A 20 -18.89 -6.13 -5.71
C LEU A 20 -17.82 -5.61 -6.67
N VAL A 21 -17.89 -4.32 -7.00
CA VAL A 21 -16.88 -3.65 -7.81
C VAL A 21 -15.97 -2.83 -6.90
N VAL A 22 -14.66 -3.12 -6.94
CA VAL A 22 -13.63 -2.37 -6.20
C VAL A 22 -12.72 -1.67 -7.22
N ILE A 23 -12.53 -0.37 -7.04
CA ILE A 23 -11.68 0.46 -7.90
C ILE A 23 -10.68 1.16 -7.01
N THR A 24 -9.41 1.12 -7.39
CA THR A 24 -8.30 1.78 -6.67
C THR A 24 -7.74 2.90 -7.53
N THR A 25 -7.41 4.04 -6.92
CA THR A 25 -6.73 5.17 -7.54
C THR A 25 -5.57 5.60 -6.63
N ASN A 26 -4.49 6.09 -7.24
CA ASN A 26 -3.39 6.76 -6.55
C ASN A 26 -3.60 8.29 -6.46
N GLU A 27 -4.79 8.78 -6.84
CA GLU A 27 -5.17 10.20 -6.87
C GLU A 27 -4.28 11.08 -7.78
N GLU A 28 -3.46 10.50 -8.68
CA GLU A 28 -2.67 11.28 -9.66
C GLU A 28 -3.55 12.03 -10.67
N ARG A 29 -4.74 11.49 -10.94
CA ARG A 29 -5.78 12.14 -11.75
C ARG A 29 -7.07 12.14 -10.97
N GLU A 30 -7.69 13.32 -10.89
CA GLU A 30 -8.99 13.46 -10.24
C GLU A 30 -10.06 12.66 -10.98
N LEU A 31 -10.83 11.89 -10.22
CA LEU A 31 -11.99 11.19 -10.75
C LEU A 31 -13.18 12.16 -10.89
N PRO A 32 -13.98 12.07 -11.96
CA PRO A 32 -15.12 12.96 -12.15
C PRO A 32 -16.09 12.92 -10.95
N PRO A 33 -16.65 14.06 -10.50
CA PRO A 33 -17.59 14.08 -9.38
C PRO A 33 -18.84 13.20 -9.57
N ALA A 34 -19.27 13.01 -10.83
CA ALA A 34 -20.37 12.10 -11.17
C ALA A 34 -20.04 10.63 -10.88
N PHE A 35 -18.76 10.24 -10.95
CA PHE A 35 -18.29 8.91 -10.62
C PHE A 35 -18.25 8.70 -9.10
N LEU A 36 -17.66 9.65 -8.37
CA LEU A 36 -17.53 9.57 -6.90
C LEU A 36 -18.89 9.48 -6.18
N ARG A 37 -19.92 10.18 -6.70
CA ARG A 37 -21.29 10.09 -6.16
C ARG A 37 -21.94 8.70 -6.26
N ARG A 38 -21.34 7.77 -7.02
CA ARG A 38 -21.80 6.38 -7.16
C ARG A 38 -20.93 5.38 -6.37
N CYS A 39 -19.95 5.87 -5.62
CA CYS A 39 -18.98 5.05 -4.91
C CYS A 39 -19.02 5.32 -3.40
N ILE A 40 -18.78 4.28 -2.60
CA ILE A 40 -18.35 4.46 -1.20
C ILE A 40 -16.85 4.69 -1.23
N VAL A 41 -16.39 5.85 -0.79
CA VAL A 41 -14.98 6.23 -0.85
C VAL A 41 -14.29 5.90 0.47
N HIS A 42 -13.23 5.10 0.40
CA HIS A 42 -12.33 4.84 1.53
C HIS A 42 -10.93 5.31 1.18
N LYS A 43 -10.42 6.29 1.94
CA LYS A 43 -9.04 6.78 1.78
C LYS A 43 -8.10 5.91 2.61
N LEU A 44 -7.07 5.39 1.96
CA LEU A 44 -6.02 4.62 2.64
C LEU A 44 -4.94 5.58 3.12
N GLU A 45 -4.91 5.81 4.44
CA GLU A 45 -3.85 6.58 5.06
C GLU A 45 -2.56 5.76 5.16
N HIS A 46 -1.44 6.48 5.25
CA HIS A 46 -0.16 5.84 5.52
C HIS A 46 -0.20 5.16 6.89
N PRO A 47 0.15 3.87 6.99
CA PRO A 47 0.24 3.21 8.27
C PRO A 47 1.35 3.84 9.12
N GLY A 48 1.08 4.01 10.41
CA GLY A 48 2.09 4.35 11.41
C GLY A 48 3.03 3.17 11.72
N ALA A 49 4.06 3.44 12.52
CA ALA A 49 5.19 2.54 12.74
C ALA A 49 4.78 1.13 13.19
N GLU A 50 3.93 1.00 14.22
CA GLU A 50 3.49 -0.32 14.69
C GLU A 50 2.74 -1.11 13.62
N ARG A 51 1.90 -0.43 12.83
CA ARG A 51 1.14 -1.08 11.75
C ARG A 51 2.07 -1.52 10.62
N LEU A 52 3.11 -0.74 10.31
CA LEU A 52 4.15 -1.12 9.35
C LEU A 52 4.90 -2.37 9.80
N VAL A 53 5.26 -2.49 11.08
CA VAL A 53 5.91 -3.70 11.63
C VAL A 53 5.00 -4.92 11.48
N ARG A 54 3.70 -4.79 11.77
CA ARG A 54 2.72 -5.88 11.54
C ARG A 54 2.64 -6.27 10.06
N ILE A 55 2.64 -5.29 9.16
CA ILE A 55 2.66 -5.52 7.71
C ILE A 55 3.93 -6.27 7.30
N ALA A 56 5.11 -5.85 7.78
CA ALA A 56 6.37 -6.54 7.50
C ALA A 56 6.34 -7.99 7.96
N ARG A 57 5.90 -8.25 9.20
CA ARG A 57 5.80 -9.60 9.74
C ARG A 57 4.93 -10.50 8.86
N LEU A 58 3.75 -10.03 8.42
CA LEU A 58 2.87 -10.79 7.53
C LEU A 58 3.45 -10.96 6.11
N HIS A 59 4.19 -9.96 5.62
CA HIS A 59 4.77 -9.95 4.27
C HIS A 59 5.94 -10.92 4.14
N PHE A 60 6.84 -10.92 5.12
CA PHE A 60 8.07 -11.71 5.08
C PHE A 60 7.91 -13.13 5.61
N ASN A 61 6.87 -13.43 6.40
CA ASN A 61 6.61 -14.77 6.92
C ASN A 61 5.80 -15.66 5.95
N ARG A 62 5.83 -15.36 4.65
CA ARG A 62 5.18 -16.15 3.60
C ARG A 62 6.13 -17.24 3.09
N PRO A 63 5.73 -18.52 3.03
CA PRO A 63 6.57 -19.59 2.47
C PRO A 63 7.03 -19.29 1.03
N PRO A 64 8.23 -19.72 0.61
CA PRO A 64 9.23 -20.51 1.34
C PRO A 64 10.23 -19.66 2.15
N ALA A 65 9.89 -18.41 2.50
CA ALA A 65 10.82 -17.51 3.17
C ALA A 65 11.26 -18.03 4.55
N ARG A 66 12.48 -17.64 4.97
CA ARG A 66 12.96 -17.86 6.33
C ARG A 66 12.03 -17.14 7.33
N PRO A 67 11.87 -17.67 8.56
CA PRO A 67 11.03 -17.04 9.57
C PRO A 67 11.41 -15.59 9.83
N PHE A 68 10.42 -14.71 9.93
CA PHE A 68 10.63 -13.33 10.36
C PHE A 68 10.76 -13.28 11.90
N THR A 69 11.96 -13.00 12.40
CA THR A 69 12.30 -13.05 13.83
C THR A 69 11.88 -11.77 14.57
N ASP A 70 12.02 -11.78 15.89
CA ASP A 70 11.79 -10.60 16.72
C ASP A 70 12.88 -9.55 16.53
N GLU A 71 14.12 -9.96 16.25
CA GLU A 71 15.20 -9.06 15.83
C GLU A 71 14.83 -8.30 14.54
N HIS A 72 14.29 -9.01 13.54
CA HIS A 72 13.78 -8.34 12.32
C HIS A 72 12.63 -7.37 12.63
N SER A 73 11.83 -7.63 13.67
CA SER A 73 10.75 -6.72 14.09
C SER A 73 11.30 -5.45 14.72
N MET A 74 12.37 -5.54 15.52
CA MET A 74 13.06 -4.38 16.08
C MET A 74 13.70 -3.53 14.98
N LEU A 75 14.36 -4.18 14.02
CA LEU A 75 14.90 -3.54 12.82
C LEU A 75 13.80 -2.82 12.02
N ALA A 76 12.70 -3.51 11.75
CA ALA A 76 11.56 -2.93 11.04
C ALA A 76 10.95 -1.73 11.78
N LEU A 77 10.90 -1.77 13.11
CA LEU A 77 10.41 -0.64 13.91
C LEU A 77 11.32 0.58 13.76
N ALA A 78 12.64 0.40 13.83
CA ALA A 78 13.60 1.48 13.64
C ALA A 78 13.48 2.13 12.24
N ILE A 79 13.33 1.31 11.19
CA ILE A 79 13.10 1.80 9.82
C ILE A 79 11.77 2.56 9.73
N ALA A 80 10.72 2.05 10.37
CA ALA A 80 9.40 2.68 10.34
C ALA A 80 9.38 4.05 11.05
N GLN A 81 10.05 4.18 12.19
CA GLN A 81 10.20 5.47 12.89
C GLN A 81 11.00 6.49 12.04
N ARG A 82 12.02 6.03 11.32
CA ARG A 82 12.79 6.89 10.41
C ARG A 82 11.93 7.34 9.22
N LEU A 83 11.13 6.43 8.67
CA LEU A 83 10.17 6.71 7.61
C LEU A 83 9.14 7.77 8.02
N GLU A 84 8.64 7.72 9.25
CA GLU A 84 7.70 8.74 9.78
C GLU A 84 8.35 10.12 9.79
N LYS A 85 9.55 10.26 10.37
CA LYS A 85 10.32 11.52 10.33
C LYS A 85 10.57 12.01 8.90
N LEU A 86 10.89 11.09 7.99
CA LEU A 86 11.09 11.43 6.57
C LEU A 86 9.80 11.92 5.91
N ARG A 87 8.64 11.32 6.24
CA ARG A 87 7.33 11.77 5.77
C ARG A 87 7.01 13.17 6.28
N GLU A 88 7.30 13.48 7.55
CA GLU A 88 7.12 14.81 8.12
C GLU A 88 7.93 15.85 7.33
N THR A 89 9.24 15.64 7.18
CA THR A 89 10.11 16.56 6.43
C THR A 89 9.70 16.72 4.95
N ARG A 90 9.26 15.64 4.30
CA ARG A 90 8.81 15.71 2.90
C ARG A 90 7.44 16.37 2.75
N ALA A 91 6.54 16.19 3.72
CA ALA A 91 5.25 16.86 3.74
C ALA A 91 5.42 18.38 3.82
N GLU A 92 6.32 18.86 4.68
CA GLU A 92 6.68 20.28 4.77
C GLU A 92 7.20 20.84 3.44
N ARG A 93 7.99 20.03 2.72
CA ARG A 93 8.55 20.37 1.40
C ARG A 93 7.62 20.08 0.22
N ARG A 94 6.38 19.61 0.47
CA ARG A 94 5.40 19.18 -0.55
C ARG A 94 5.97 18.16 -1.56
N GLN A 95 6.79 17.24 -1.09
CA GLN A 95 7.38 16.16 -1.88
C GLN A 95 6.59 14.86 -1.72
N ARG A 96 6.77 13.91 -2.66
CA ARG A 96 6.17 12.58 -2.58
C ARG A 96 6.54 11.89 -1.26
N LEU A 97 5.53 11.41 -0.55
CA LEU A 97 5.73 10.64 0.67
C LEU A 97 6.09 9.19 0.34
N PRO A 98 7.14 8.62 0.97
CA PRO A 98 7.47 7.21 0.80
C PRO A 98 6.39 6.32 1.43
N GLY A 99 5.97 5.29 0.70
CA GLY A 99 4.86 4.41 1.05
C GLY A 99 5.29 3.13 1.78
N THR A 100 4.35 2.19 1.90
CA THR A 100 4.60 0.88 2.49
C THR A 100 5.54 0.02 1.64
N ALA A 101 5.55 0.20 0.32
CA ALA A 101 6.44 -0.54 -0.56
C ALA A 101 7.92 -0.18 -0.31
N GLU A 102 8.25 1.11 -0.27
CA GLU A 102 9.61 1.59 0.02
C GLU A 102 10.09 1.13 1.41
N PHE A 103 9.18 1.11 2.40
CA PHE A 103 9.46 0.54 3.71
C PHE A 103 9.83 -0.95 3.65
N LEU A 104 9.05 -1.77 2.93
CA LEU A 104 9.32 -3.20 2.80
C LEU A 104 10.63 -3.45 2.04
N ASP A 105 10.93 -2.64 1.03
CA ASP A 105 12.20 -2.72 0.29
C ASP A 105 13.38 -2.43 1.24
N ALA A 106 13.27 -1.42 2.11
CA ALA A 106 14.27 -1.08 3.12
C ALA A 106 14.51 -2.22 4.13
N VAL A 107 13.42 -2.81 4.66
CA VAL A 107 13.51 -3.94 5.59
C VAL A 107 14.18 -5.14 4.94
N ARG A 108 13.82 -5.47 3.69
CA ARG A 108 14.43 -6.57 2.93
C ARG A 108 15.93 -6.34 2.75
N ALA A 109 16.32 -5.13 2.34
CA ALA A 109 17.72 -4.78 2.13
C ALA A 109 18.53 -4.91 3.42
N ALA A 110 18.03 -4.35 4.53
CA ALA A 110 18.70 -4.41 5.82
C ALA A 110 18.90 -5.85 6.32
N ILE A 111 17.89 -6.71 6.20
CA ILE A 111 18.00 -8.14 6.55
C ILE A 111 19.02 -8.86 5.65
N SER A 112 18.97 -8.61 4.34
CA SER A 112 19.84 -9.31 3.38
C SER A 112 21.31 -8.93 3.54
N LEU A 113 21.58 -7.71 4.00
CA LEU A 113 22.92 -7.19 4.23
C LEU A 113 23.43 -7.41 5.67
N ASN A 114 22.62 -8.08 6.51
CA ASN A 114 22.93 -8.36 7.92
C ASN A 114 23.36 -7.12 8.70
N ILE A 115 22.58 -6.05 8.56
CA ILE A 115 22.90 -4.77 9.19
C ILE A 115 22.29 -4.73 10.58
N GLU A 116 23.16 -4.53 11.55
CA GLU A 116 22.78 -4.32 12.94
C GLU A 116 22.13 -2.94 13.09
N VAL A 117 21.20 -2.81 14.05
CA VAL A 117 20.49 -1.57 14.37
C VAL A 117 21.41 -0.65 15.20
N GLU A 118 22.59 -0.37 14.67
CA GLU A 118 23.53 0.55 15.26
C GLU A 118 23.80 1.65 14.24
N GLY A 119 23.57 2.90 14.63
CA GLY A 119 23.74 4.04 13.75
C GLY A 119 25.12 4.04 13.07
N GLY A 120 25.18 4.39 11.79
CA GLY A 120 26.41 4.40 11.02
C GLY A 120 26.19 4.69 9.54
N ALA A 121 27.28 4.94 8.81
CA ALA A 121 27.21 5.34 7.39
C ALA A 121 26.50 4.32 6.49
N THR A 122 26.62 3.03 6.79
CA THR A 122 25.94 1.94 6.08
C THR A 122 24.43 1.96 6.28
N TRP A 123 23.98 2.31 7.49
CA TRP A 123 22.56 2.47 7.82
C TRP A 123 21.94 3.65 7.07
N ASP A 124 22.62 4.79 7.07
CA ASP A 124 22.19 5.98 6.35
C ASP A 124 22.16 5.76 4.83
N ALA A 125 23.12 5.00 4.28
CA ALA A 125 23.16 4.65 2.86
C ALA A 125 21.90 3.88 2.43
N ILE A 126 21.46 2.88 3.20
CA ILE A 126 20.24 2.11 2.86
C ILE A 126 19.00 3.00 2.92
N VAL A 127 18.85 3.76 4.00
CA VAL A 127 17.73 4.69 4.17
C VAL A 127 17.65 5.61 2.95
N ASN A 128 18.78 6.16 2.52
CA ASN A 128 18.83 7.03 1.35
C ASN A 128 18.52 6.29 0.04
N THR A 129 19.01 5.07 -0.17
CA THR A 129 18.79 4.34 -1.44
C THR A 129 17.40 3.71 -1.56
N THR A 130 16.78 3.29 -0.46
CA THR A 130 15.49 2.56 -0.51
C THR A 130 14.29 3.44 -0.19
N LEU A 131 14.41 4.39 0.74
CA LEU A 131 13.31 5.29 1.12
C LEU A 131 13.27 6.55 0.26
N LEU A 132 14.39 6.89 -0.38
CA LEU A 132 14.45 7.88 -1.44
C LEU A 132 14.61 7.12 -2.76
N LYS A 133 13.50 6.59 -3.31
CA LYS A 133 13.47 6.32 -4.75
C LYS A 133 13.63 7.68 -5.41
N ASP A 134 14.85 7.98 -5.85
CA ASP A 134 15.20 9.22 -6.53
C ASP A 134 14.24 9.41 -7.72
N GLU A 135 13.75 10.63 -7.92
CA GLU A 135 12.80 10.97 -8.99
C GLU A 135 13.44 10.88 -10.41
N MET A 136 14.57 10.20 -10.55
CA MET A 136 15.36 10.08 -11.78
C MET A 136 14.78 9.13 -12.84
N LEU A 137 13.59 8.57 -12.63
CA LEU A 137 12.89 7.70 -13.60
C LEU A 137 11.48 8.19 -13.95
N GLY A 138 11.15 9.45 -13.66
CA GLY A 138 9.90 10.11 -14.05
C GLY A 138 10.10 11.12 -15.16
#